data_AF-A0A6V7L0Z0-F1
#
_entry.id   AF-A0A6V7L0Z0-F1
#
_cell.length_a   1.000
_cell.length_b   1.000
_cell.length_c   1.000
_cell.angle_alpha   90.00
_cell.angle_beta   90.00
_cell.angle_gamma   90.00
#
_symmetry.space_group_name_H-M   'P 1'
#
loop_
_entity.id
_entity.type
_entity.pdbx_description
1 polymer ?
#
loop_
_entity_poly.entity_id
_entity_poly.type
_entity_poly.pdbx_seq_one_letter_code
_entity_poly.pdbx_strand_id
1 'polypeptide(L)' 'YNIYTGSVEATAMVENMMEQIALRLGKDSTEVRLNNMKAKDKEQLKKLIAHIKETSDYSTRAAAIRIFNE' A
#
# COMPACT_ATOMS: atom_id res chain seq x y z
N TYR A 1 -19.71 -20.58 6.69
CA TYR A 1 -18.81 -20.32 5.55
C TYR A 1 -19.44 -19.25 4.66
N ASN A 2 -19.31 -17.94 4.96
CA ASN A 2 -19.59 -16.85 3.99
C ASN A 2 -19.09 -15.45 4.43
N ILE A 3 -18.03 -15.35 5.23
CA ILE A 3 -17.49 -14.06 5.74
C ILE A 3 -16.29 -13.52 4.95
N TYR A 4 -15.81 -14.28 3.96
CA TYR A 4 -14.61 -13.94 3.19
C TYR A 4 -14.90 -13.09 1.93
N THR A 5 -16.08 -13.22 1.32
CA THR A 5 -16.37 -12.55 0.04
C THR A 5 -16.60 -11.04 0.21
N GLY A 6 -17.48 -10.65 1.13
CA GLY A 6 -17.77 -9.23 1.36
C GLY A 6 -16.58 -8.44 1.92
N SER A 7 -15.69 -9.08 2.70
CA SER A 7 -14.49 -8.44 3.24
C SER A 7 -13.41 -8.24 2.16
N VAL A 8 -13.24 -9.19 1.26
CA VAL A 8 -12.33 -9.06 0.10
C VAL A 8 -12.80 -7.96 -0.84
N GLU A 9 -14.10 -7.94 -1.18
CA GLU A 9 -14.67 -6.91 -2.05
C GLU A 9 -14.58 -5.52 -1.43
N ALA A 10 -14.92 -5.38 -0.14
CA ALA A 10 -14.78 -4.11 0.57
C ALA A 10 -13.32 -3.63 0.62
N THR A 11 -12.38 -4.55 0.85
CA THR A 11 -10.95 -4.24 0.84
C THR A 11 -10.51 -3.78 -0.55
N ALA A 12 -10.87 -4.50 -1.61
CA ALA A 12 -10.54 -4.15 -2.98
C ALA A 12 -11.09 -2.78 -3.39
N MET A 13 -12.32 -2.45 -2.97
CA MET A 13 -12.89 -1.12 -3.20
C MET A 13 -12.10 -0.02 -2.50
N VAL A 14 -11.74 -0.21 -1.23
CA VAL A 14 -10.93 0.75 -0.47
C VAL A 14 -9.54 0.92 -1.09
N GLU A 15 -8.91 -0.17 -1.49
CA GLU A 15 -7.61 -0.16 -2.17
C GLU A 15 -7.66 0.65 -3.47
N ASN A 16 -8.68 0.42 -4.30
CA ASN A 16 -8.87 1.16 -5.55
C ASN A 16 -9.10 2.67 -5.29
N MET A 17 -9.89 3.03 -4.27
CA MET A 17 -10.10 4.44 -3.91
C MET A 17 -8.80 5.12 -3.49
N MET A 18 -7.98 4.46 -2.67
CA MET A 18 -6.69 5.01 -2.22
C MET A 18 -5.71 5.17 -3.38
N GLU A 19 -5.69 4.23 -4.32
CA GLU A 19 -4.87 4.31 -5.53
C GLU A 19 -5.28 5.50 -6.42
N GLN A 20 -6.59 5.70 -6.63
CA GLN A 20 -7.09 6.85 -7.40
C GLN A 20 -6.76 8.19 -6.74
N ILE A 21 -6.79 8.27 -5.41
CA ILE A 21 -6.35 9.47 -4.67
C ILE A 21 -4.85 9.70 -4.88
N ALA A 22 -4.04 8.65 -4.74
CA ALA A 22 -2.59 8.73 -4.91
C ALA A 22 -2.19 9.21 -6.31
N LEU A 23 -2.82 8.63 -7.34
CA LEU A 23 -2.64 9.03 -8.74
C LEU A 23 -2.93 10.52 -8.95
N ARG A 24 -4.08 11.00 -8.44
CA ARG A 24 -4.49 12.41 -8.58
C ARG A 24 -3.59 13.38 -7.82
N LEU A 25 -2.93 12.93 -6.76
CA LEU A 25 -2.02 13.73 -5.95
C LEU A 25 -0.55 13.60 -6.38
N GLY A 26 -0.21 12.68 -7.29
CA GLY A 26 1.17 12.35 -7.64
C GLY A 26 1.97 11.80 -6.46
N LYS A 27 1.31 11.07 -5.54
CA LYS A 27 1.92 10.51 -4.33
C LYS A 27 2.01 8.99 -4.39
N ASP A 28 2.85 8.41 -3.54
CA ASP A 28 2.84 6.96 -3.31
C ASP A 28 1.55 6.54 -2.60
N SER A 29 0.90 5.49 -3.09
CA SER A 29 -0.38 5.07 -2.53
C SER A 29 -0.24 4.50 -1.12
N THR A 30 0.92 3.96 -0.73
CA THR A 30 1.21 3.54 0.64
C THR A 30 1.28 4.75 1.58
N GLU A 31 1.85 5.88 1.13
CA GLU A 31 1.87 7.13 1.89
C GLU A 31 0.43 7.63 2.14
N VAL A 32 -0.42 7.62 1.11
CA VAL A 32 -1.83 8.02 1.23
C VAL A 32 -2.56 7.13 2.25
N ARG A 33 -2.38 5.81 2.20
CA ARG A 33 -2.98 4.87 3.17
C ARG A 33 -2.51 5.16 4.60
N LEU A 34 -1.21 5.34 4.81
CA LEU A 34 -0.63 5.61 6.14
C LEU A 34 -1.12 6.94 6.73
N ASN A 35 -1.34 7.95 5.90
CA ASN A 35 -1.84 9.25 6.34
C ASN A 35 -3.33 9.22 6.71
N ASN A 36 -4.12 8.32 6.12
CA ASN A 36 -5.53 8.13 6.45
C ASN A 36 -5.76 7.12 7.59
N MET A 37 -4.70 6.51 8.14
CA MET A 37 -4.79 5.54 9.21
C MET A 37 -4.87 6.21 10.58
N LYS A 38 -5.59 5.60 11.53
CA LYS A 38 -5.63 6.05 12.93
C LYS A 38 -4.22 6.01 13.53
N ALA A 39 -3.89 7.00 14.37
CA ALA A 39 -2.54 7.16 14.94
C ALA A 39 -2.02 5.89 15.66
N LYS A 40 -2.89 5.20 16.40
CA LYS A 40 -2.56 3.97 17.11
C LYS A 40 -2.13 2.81 16.19
N ASP A 41 -2.71 2.73 14.99
CA ASP A 41 -2.49 1.63 14.05
C ASP A 41 -1.36 2.00 13.07
N LYS A 42 -1.19 3.30 12.79
CA LYS A 42 -0.19 3.85 11.87
C LYS A 42 1.24 3.44 12.22
N GLU A 43 1.63 3.51 13.49
CA GLU A 43 3.00 3.19 13.91
C GLU A 43 3.32 1.70 13.79
N GLN A 44 2.35 0.83 14.09
CA GLN A 44 2.52 -0.61 13.89
C GLN A 44 2.62 -0.95 12.40
N LEU A 45 1.78 -0.34 11.57
CA LEU A 45 1.78 -0.56 10.13
C LEU A 45 3.05 -0.05 9.45
N LYS A 46 3.61 1.09 9.88
CA LYS A 46 4.91 1.58 9.38
C LYS A 46 6.01 0.55 9.61
N LYS A 47 6.09 -0.03 10.82
CA LYS A 47 7.09 -1.06 11.14
C LYS A 47 6.91 -2.30 10.28
N LEU A 48 5.68 -2.76 10.11
CA LEU A 48 5.36 -3.91 9.28
C LEU A 48 5.73 -3.67 7.81
N ILE A 49 5.36 -2.52 7.25
CA ILE A 49 5.69 -2.14 5.88
C ILE A 49 7.20 -2.07 5.68
N ALA A 50 7.94 -1.47 6.63
CA ALA A 50 9.39 -1.40 6.56
C ALA A 50 10.02 -2.80 6.54
N HIS A 51 9.56 -3.70 7.42
CA HIS A 51 10.03 -5.08 7.47
C HIS A 51 9.72 -5.86 6.18
N ILE A 52 8.52 -5.69 5.61
CA ILE A 52 8.16 -6.32 4.34
C ILE A 52 9.05 -5.80 3.20
N LYS A 53 9.31 -4.48 3.16
CA LYS A 53 10.18 -3.88 2.14
C LYS A 53 11.60 -4.43 2.21
N GLU A 54 12.15 -4.55 3.42
CA GLU A 54 13.47 -5.11 3.67
C GLU A 54 13.55 -6.59 3.25
N THR A 55 12.62 -7.41 3.75
CA THR A 55 12.63 -8.86 3.50
C THR A 55 12.30 -9.24 2.05
N SER A 56 11.67 -8.34 1.28
CA SER A 56 11.33 -8.56 -0.13
C SER A 56 12.28 -7.89 -1.14
N ASP A 57 13.37 -7.29 -0.66
CA ASP A 57 14.32 -6.48 -1.46
C ASP A 57 13.61 -5.46 -2.36
N TYR A 58 12.59 -4.80 -1.79
CA TYR A 58 11.65 -3.98 -2.54
C TYR A 58 12.33 -2.86 -3.30
N SER A 59 13.27 -2.14 -2.66
CA SER A 59 13.93 -0.97 -3.25
C SER A 59 14.75 -1.33 -4.49
N THR A 60 15.52 -2.41 -4.42
CA THR A 60 16.32 -2.90 -5.55
C THR A 60 15.44 -3.30 -6.72
N ARG A 61 14.36 -4.05 -6.44
CA ARG A 61 13.41 -4.48 -7.47
C ARG A 61 12.63 -3.32 -8.08
N ALA A 62 12.22 -2.34 -7.28
CA ALA A 62 11.56 -1.14 -7.76
C ALA A 62 12.48 -0.31 -8.69
N ALA A 63 13.76 -0.17 -8.32
CA ALA A 63 14.75 0.50 -9.16
C ALA A 63 14.97 -0.24 -10.50
N ALA A 64 15.08 -1.57 -10.47
CA ALA A 64 15.21 -2.39 -11.67
C ALA A 64 14.01 -2.25 -12.62
N ILE A 65 12.78 -2.25 -12.08
CA ILE A 65 11.56 -2.03 -12.88
C ILE A 65 11.57 -0.63 -13.50
N ARG A 66 12.00 0.40 -12.77
CA ARG A 66 12.07 1.76 -13.32
C ARG A 66 13.03 1.83 -14.51
N ILE A 67 14.23 1.27 -14.38
CA ILE A 67 15.22 1.21 -15.46
C ILE A 67 14.68 0.42 -16.66
N PHE A 68 13.95 -0.67 -16.44
CA PHE A 68 13.37 -1.47 -17.51
C PHE A 68 12.25 -0.75 -18.29
N ASN A 69 11.51 0.14 -17.63
CA ASN A 69 10.39 0.89 -18.22
C ASN A 69 10.79 2.25 -18.82
N GLU A 70 12.05 2.67 -18.65
CA GLU A 70 12.65 3.82 -19.37
C GLU A 70 12.95 3.44 -20.83
#